data_AF-A0A6J0D6J3-F1
#
_entry.id   AF-A0A6J0D6J3-F1
#
_cell.length_a   1.000
_cell.length_b   1.000
_cell.length_c   1.000
_cell.angle_alpha   90.00
_cell.angle_beta   90.00
_cell.angle_gamma   90.00
#
_symmetry.space_group_name_H-M   'P 1'
#
loop_
_entity.id
_entity.type
_entity.pdbx_description
1 polymer ?
#
loop_
_entity_poly.entity_id
_entity_poly.type
_entity_poly.pdbx_seq_one_letter_code
_entity_poly.pdbx_strand_id
1 'polypeptide(L)'
;MWPVLPVPEEPGQEAARLEGNSEAFACNSLISKILCEFCHHIPGSTCAVNGLDGLPPEKWPQLLQELCSTRIPTLFCPRLVLEVLVVLRGISAQCQRVSDQVVASLQLRHRQWVEHRLRSRQRQNYLRMLSSVRLLSPVLYLILLLLALELVSVHTVHGKSAQDRQQYLRFLKLILQYTENLVAYTNQEKNKWNEAITLTHAVLLRIWTFSEKKQMLMQLAKKSTNQVDTS
;
A
#
# COMPACT_ATOMS: atom_id res chain seq x y z
N MET A 1 -12.15 -2.83 2.81
CA MET A 1 -11.69 -2.09 1.60
C MET A 1 -12.63 -0.93 1.34
N TRP A 2 -12.15 0.13 0.70
CA TRP A 2 -12.95 1.29 0.32
C TRP A 2 -14.02 0.91 -0.70
N PRO A 3 -15.30 1.26 -0.44
CA PRO A 3 -16.34 1.05 -1.43
C PRO A 3 -16.05 1.95 -2.63
N VAL A 4 -16.00 1.36 -3.83
CA VAL A 4 -15.97 2.13 -5.07
C VAL A 4 -17.38 2.69 -5.24
N LEU A 5 -17.60 3.88 -4.67
CA LEU A 5 -18.86 4.60 -4.88
C LEU A 5 -18.93 5.03 -6.35
N PRO A 6 -20.12 4.93 -6.99
CA PRO A 6 -20.28 5.37 -8.37
C PRO A 6 -19.87 6.84 -8.47
N VAL A 7 -19.06 7.16 -9.48
CA VAL A 7 -18.76 8.57 -9.78
C VAL A 7 -20.07 9.19 -10.25
N PRO A 8 -20.52 10.30 -9.63
CA PRO A 8 -21.71 10.97 -10.11
C PRO A 8 -21.54 11.42 -11.56
N GLU A 9 -22.57 11.20 -12.39
CA GLU A 9 -22.62 11.72 -13.76
C GLU A 9 -22.77 13.25 -13.73
N GLU A 10 -21.64 13.99 -13.76
CA GLU A 10 -21.61 15.39 -14.19
C GLU A 10 -21.05 15.47 -15.63
N PRO A 11 -21.46 16.47 -16.45
CA PRO A 11 -21.29 16.45 -17.90
C PRO A 11 -19.82 16.24 -18.30
N GLY A 12 -19.61 15.32 -19.27
CA GLY A 12 -18.35 14.65 -19.61
C GLY A 12 -17.13 15.51 -20.00
N GLN A 13 -17.19 16.83 -19.86
CA GLN A 13 -16.04 17.73 -20.03
C GLN A 13 -15.14 17.81 -18.78
N GLU A 14 -15.66 17.59 -17.57
CA GLU A 14 -14.88 17.76 -16.34
C GLU A 14 -14.24 16.46 -15.82
N ALA A 15 -14.84 15.30 -16.09
CA ALA A 15 -14.21 13.99 -15.91
C ALA A 15 -12.97 13.84 -16.81
N ALA A 16 -13.07 14.24 -18.08
CA ALA A 16 -11.97 14.20 -19.04
C ALA A 16 -10.78 15.12 -18.69
N ARG A 17 -11.01 16.20 -17.93
CA ARG A 17 -9.94 17.10 -17.44
C ARG A 17 -9.19 16.57 -16.22
N LEU A 18 -9.82 15.70 -15.42
CA LEU A 18 -9.22 15.10 -14.22
C LEU A 18 -8.48 13.79 -14.53
N GLU A 19 -8.83 13.10 -15.61
CA GLU A 19 -8.22 11.85 -16.07
C GLU A 19 -6.80 12.01 -16.65
N GLY A 20 -6.38 13.26 -16.94
CA GLY A 20 -5.10 13.59 -17.56
C GLY A 20 -3.93 13.89 -16.61
N ASN A 21 -3.92 13.36 -15.38
CA ASN A 21 -2.76 13.56 -14.49
C ASN A 21 -1.64 12.56 -14.81
N SER A 22 -0.63 13.01 -15.57
CA SER A 22 0.61 12.26 -15.86
C SER A 22 1.21 11.58 -14.61
N GLU A 23 1.11 12.22 -13.44
CA GLU A 23 1.58 11.69 -12.17
C GLU A 23 0.78 10.47 -11.68
N ALA A 24 -0.54 10.44 -11.88
CA ALA A 24 -1.38 9.29 -11.51
C ALA A 24 -1.08 8.09 -12.44
N PHE A 25 -0.84 8.34 -13.73
CA PHE A 25 -0.39 7.31 -14.66
C PHE A 25 0.99 6.75 -14.28
N ALA A 26 1.94 7.63 -13.93
CA ALA A 26 3.26 7.21 -13.44
C ALA A 26 3.14 6.35 -12.17
N CYS A 27 2.26 6.74 -11.22
CA CYS A 27 1.96 5.93 -10.04
C CYS A 27 1.41 4.56 -10.41
N ASN A 28 0.41 4.48 -11.30
CA ASN A 28 -0.16 3.21 -11.75
C ASN A 28 0.89 2.29 -12.38
N SER A 29 1.78 2.85 -13.21
CA SER A 29 2.90 2.08 -13.79
C SER A 29 3.84 1.53 -12.71
N LEU A 30 4.19 2.34 -11.70
CA LEU A 30 5.02 1.90 -10.58
C LEU A 30 4.33 0.84 -9.73
N ILE A 31 3.04 1.00 -9.45
CA ILE A 31 2.23 0.03 -8.70
C ILE A 31 2.28 -1.33 -9.39
N SER A 32 2.03 -1.38 -10.70
CA SER A 32 2.10 -2.63 -11.45
C SER A 32 3.49 -3.25 -11.39
N LYS A 33 4.56 -2.47 -11.59
CA LYS A 33 5.94 -2.98 -11.51
C LYS A 33 6.30 -3.57 -10.14
N ILE A 34 5.99 -2.84 -9.07
CA ILE A 34 6.27 -3.30 -7.70
C ILE A 34 5.41 -4.54 -7.39
N LEU A 35 4.15 -4.56 -7.80
CA LEU A 35 3.27 -5.71 -7.60
C LEU A 35 3.84 -6.95 -8.30
N CYS A 36 4.26 -6.82 -9.57
CA CYS A 36 4.90 -7.91 -10.30
C CYS A 36 6.12 -8.45 -9.55
N GLU A 37 6.98 -7.57 -9.04
CA GLU A 37 8.16 -7.97 -8.26
C GLU A 37 7.74 -8.74 -6.99
N PHE A 38 6.80 -8.22 -6.19
CA PHE A 38 6.35 -8.86 -4.96
C PHE A 38 5.67 -10.21 -5.20
N CYS A 39 4.95 -10.38 -6.31
CA CYS A 39 4.30 -11.65 -6.66
C CYS A 39 5.29 -12.82 -6.74
N HIS A 40 6.55 -12.57 -7.13
CA HIS A 40 7.59 -13.62 -7.18
C HIS A 40 7.99 -14.15 -5.79
N HIS A 41 7.59 -13.46 -4.72
CA HIS A 41 7.92 -13.81 -3.34
C HIS A 41 6.73 -14.41 -2.57
N ILE A 42 5.58 -14.57 -3.22
CA ILE A 42 4.42 -15.26 -2.64
C ILE A 42 4.71 -16.77 -2.58
N PRO A 43 4.51 -17.45 -1.43
CA PRO A 43 4.69 -18.90 -1.32
C PRO A 43 3.82 -19.70 -2.30
N GLY A 44 4.42 -20.75 -2.87
CA GLY A 44 3.97 -21.46 -4.07
C GLY A 44 2.66 -22.26 -4.01
N SER A 45 1.86 -22.21 -2.93
CA SER A 45 0.53 -22.84 -2.89
C SER A 45 -0.62 -21.90 -3.31
N THR A 46 -0.35 -20.61 -3.50
CA THR A 46 -1.41 -19.58 -3.56
C THR A 46 -1.66 -18.99 -4.95
N CYS A 47 -0.74 -19.18 -5.90
CA CYS A 47 -0.73 -18.43 -7.15
C CYS A 47 -1.07 -19.29 -8.37
N ALA A 48 -2.34 -19.65 -8.52
CA ALA A 48 -2.94 -19.71 -9.86
C ALA A 48 -3.30 -18.27 -10.30
N VAL A 49 -2.33 -17.35 -10.28
CA VAL A 49 -2.47 -16.00 -10.85
C VAL A 49 -1.97 -16.09 -12.29
N ASN A 50 -2.75 -16.79 -13.12
CA ASN A 50 -2.58 -16.75 -14.57
C ASN A 50 -3.06 -15.38 -15.05
N GLY A 51 -2.14 -14.54 -15.52
CA GLY A 51 -2.46 -13.24 -16.13
C GLY A 51 -2.25 -12.07 -15.17
N LEU A 52 -1.21 -11.30 -15.46
CA LEU A 52 -0.67 -10.19 -14.67
C LEU A 52 -1.38 -8.86 -15.00
N ASP A 53 -2.70 -8.89 -15.18
CA ASP A 53 -3.53 -7.69 -15.27
C ASP A 53 -4.27 -7.52 -13.95
N GLY A 54 -3.59 -6.93 -12.96
CA GLY A 54 -4.15 -6.46 -11.70
C GLY A 54 -4.91 -7.53 -10.90
N LEU A 55 -4.32 -8.03 -9.81
CA LEU A 55 -5.04 -8.93 -8.91
C LEU A 55 -6.40 -8.30 -8.54
N PRO A 56 -7.54 -8.94 -8.86
CA PRO A 56 -8.85 -8.34 -8.69
C PRO A 56 -9.06 -7.98 -7.21
N PRO A 57 -9.71 -6.83 -6.91
CA PRO A 57 -9.91 -6.32 -5.56
C PRO A 57 -10.45 -7.37 -4.57
N GLU A 58 -11.20 -8.36 -5.06
CA GLU A 58 -11.79 -9.45 -4.28
C GLU A 58 -10.78 -10.52 -3.83
N LYS A 59 -9.65 -10.70 -4.55
CA LYS A 59 -8.62 -11.69 -4.23
C LYS A 59 -7.59 -11.19 -3.21
N TRP A 60 -7.47 -9.87 -3.05
CA TRP A 60 -6.54 -9.27 -2.10
C TRP A 60 -6.77 -9.69 -0.64
N PRO A 61 -8.01 -9.66 -0.11
CA PRO A 61 -8.26 -10.09 1.27
C PRO A 61 -7.88 -11.54 1.51
N GLN A 62 -8.18 -12.43 0.57
CA GLN A 62 -7.85 -13.86 0.65
C GLN A 62 -6.34 -14.08 0.70
N LEU A 63 -5.61 -13.44 -0.21
CA LEU A 63 -4.15 -13.52 -0.26
C LEU A 63 -3.50 -12.96 1.03
N LEU A 64 -3.95 -11.80 1.50
CA LEU A 64 -3.44 -11.20 2.73
C LEU A 64 -3.76 -12.08 3.95
N GLN A 65 -4.94 -12.67 4.00
CA GLN A 65 -5.35 -13.59 5.05
C GLN A 65 -4.47 -14.84 5.08
N GLU A 66 -4.16 -15.42 3.94
CA GLU A 66 -3.29 -16.60 3.84
C GLU A 66 -1.87 -16.28 4.31
N LEU A 67 -1.28 -15.20 3.81
CA LEU A 67 0.05 -14.76 4.25
C LEU A 67 0.09 -14.51 5.76
N CYS A 68 -0.93 -13.83 6.31
CA CYS A 68 -1.02 -13.55 7.75
C CYS A 68 -1.32 -14.79 8.61
N SER A 69 -1.85 -15.86 8.02
CA SER A 69 -2.12 -17.12 8.72
C SER A 69 -0.87 -17.99 8.88
N THR A 70 0.23 -17.63 8.20
CA THR A 70 1.53 -18.30 8.35
C THR A 70 1.98 -18.22 9.81
N ARG A 71 2.30 -19.38 10.40
CA ARG A 71 2.79 -19.43 11.78
C ARG A 71 4.20 -18.85 11.86
N ILE A 72 4.34 -17.79 12.64
CA ILE A 72 5.63 -17.16 12.93
C ILE A 72 6.10 -17.64 14.30
N PRO A 73 7.25 -18.34 14.40
CA PRO A 73 7.78 -18.81 15.68
C PRO A 73 8.13 -17.62 16.59
N THR A 74 7.35 -17.41 17.65
CA THR A 74 7.56 -16.27 18.58
C THR A 74 8.32 -16.64 19.85
N LEU A 75 8.62 -17.93 20.05
CA LEU A 75 9.33 -18.42 21.24
C LEU A 75 10.80 -17.98 21.17
N PHE A 76 11.22 -17.17 22.14
CA PHE A 76 12.55 -16.51 22.19
C PHE A 76 12.82 -15.55 21.02
N CYS A 77 11.85 -14.69 20.69
CA CYS A 77 11.99 -13.70 19.63
C CYS A 77 13.10 -12.67 19.95
N PRO A 78 14.19 -12.58 19.16
CA PRO A 78 15.28 -11.66 19.46
C PRO A 78 14.84 -10.20 19.36
N ARG A 79 15.47 -9.32 20.15
CA ARG A 79 15.14 -7.89 20.22
C ARG A 79 15.03 -7.22 18.85
N LEU A 80 15.90 -7.61 17.92
CA LEU A 80 15.91 -7.10 16.54
C LEU A 80 14.60 -7.40 15.78
N VAL A 81 14.06 -8.61 15.93
CA VAL A 81 12.77 -8.98 15.33
C VAL A 81 11.65 -8.15 15.94
N LEU A 82 11.67 -7.95 17.27
CA LEU A 82 10.69 -7.10 17.94
C LEU A 82 10.73 -5.65 17.45
N GLU A 83 11.92 -5.08 17.24
CA GLU A 83 12.06 -3.72 16.69
C GLU A 83 11.43 -3.59 15.30
N VAL A 84 11.61 -4.57 14.43
CA VAL A 84 10.94 -4.61 13.11
C VAL A 84 9.43 -4.74 13.27
N LEU A 85 8.96 -5.68 14.11
CA LEU A 85 7.54 -5.93 14.33
C LEU A 85 6.81 -4.69 14.87
N VAL A 86 7.43 -3.91 15.75
CA VAL A 86 6.85 -2.66 16.27
C VAL A 86 6.61 -1.67 15.13
N VAL A 87 7.57 -1.51 14.21
CA VAL A 87 7.40 -0.61 13.06
C VAL A 87 6.32 -1.13 12.10
N LEU A 88 6.33 -2.43 11.78
CA LEU A 88 5.29 -3.04 10.93
C LEU A 88 3.89 -2.88 11.53
N ARG A 89 3.74 -3.08 12.84
CA ARG A 89 2.48 -2.83 13.56
C ARG A 89 2.07 -1.37 13.48
N GLY A 90 3.01 -0.44 13.65
CA GLY A 90 2.79 0.99 13.47
C GLY A 90 2.21 1.31 12.08
N ILE A 91 2.84 0.79 11.02
CA ILE A 91 2.38 1.00 9.64
C ILE A 91 0.97 0.44 9.47
N SER A 92 0.71 -0.78 9.94
CA SER A 92 -0.62 -1.41 9.85
C SER A 92 -1.71 -0.60 10.55
N ALA A 93 -1.41 -0.05 11.73
CA ALA A 93 -2.35 0.78 12.47
C ALA A 93 -2.65 2.09 11.73
N GLN A 94 -1.65 2.71 11.10
CA GLN A 94 -1.87 3.90 10.28
C GLN A 94 -2.67 3.56 9.01
N CYS A 95 -2.37 2.46 8.31
CA CYS A 95 -3.16 2.01 7.17
C CYS A 95 -4.65 1.83 7.53
N GLN A 96 -4.94 1.22 8.70
CA GLN A 96 -6.29 1.09 9.21
C GLN A 96 -6.94 2.46 9.43
N ARG A 97 -6.25 3.39 10.10
CA ARG A 97 -6.74 4.76 10.32
C ARG A 97 -7.02 5.52 9.03
N VAL A 98 -6.12 5.45 8.04
CA VAL A 98 -6.36 6.01 6.71
C VAL A 98 -7.62 5.40 6.12
N SER A 99 -7.77 4.07 6.24
CA SER A 99 -8.93 3.38 5.69
C SER A 99 -10.25 3.86 6.29
N ASP A 100 -10.34 3.89 7.62
CA ASP A 100 -11.54 4.35 8.33
C ASP A 100 -11.86 5.81 7.99
N GLN A 101 -10.84 6.67 7.93
CA GLN A 101 -11.00 8.07 7.62
C GLN A 101 -11.48 8.30 6.18
N VAL A 102 -10.92 7.59 5.21
CA VAL A 102 -11.32 7.69 3.80
C VAL A 102 -12.74 7.16 3.62
N VAL A 103 -13.11 6.05 4.24
CA VAL A 103 -14.48 5.50 4.19
C VAL A 103 -15.48 6.50 4.76
N ALA A 104 -15.22 7.03 5.96
CA ALA A 104 -16.10 8.03 6.58
C ALA A 104 -16.23 9.29 5.71
N SER A 105 -15.13 9.75 5.12
CA SER A 105 -15.10 10.92 4.23
C SER A 105 -15.89 10.70 2.95
N LEU A 106 -15.74 9.53 2.32
CA LEU A 106 -16.48 9.12 1.13
C LEU A 106 -17.98 9.07 1.40
N GLN A 107 -18.39 8.40 2.48
CA GLN A 107 -19.80 8.29 2.86
C GLN A 107 -20.44 9.65 3.12
N LEU A 108 -19.78 10.51 3.91
CA LEU A 108 -20.29 11.84 4.23
C LEU A 108 -20.43 12.71 2.98
N ARG A 109 -19.38 12.77 2.14
CA ARG A 109 -19.39 13.59 0.93
C ARG A 109 -20.39 13.08 -0.11
N HIS A 110 -20.50 11.76 -0.26
CA HIS A 110 -21.50 11.14 -1.13
C HIS A 110 -22.92 11.48 -0.69
N ARG A 111 -23.21 11.39 0.62
CA ARG A 111 -24.51 11.79 1.16
C ARG A 111 -24.81 13.27 0.87
N GLN A 112 -23.85 14.15 1.13
CA GLN A 112 -24.00 15.59 0.83
C GLN A 112 -24.18 15.86 -0.66
N TRP A 113 -23.57 15.05 -1.53
CA TRP A 113 -23.76 15.12 -2.97
C TRP A 113 -25.19 14.76 -3.37
N VAL A 114 -25.69 13.60 -2.93
CA VAL A 114 -27.04 13.10 -3.23
C VAL A 114 -28.12 14.04 -2.69
N GLU A 115 -27.91 14.61 -1.50
CA GLU A 115 -28.82 15.60 -0.89
C GLU A 115 -28.70 17.00 -1.55
N HIS A 116 -27.90 17.15 -2.62
CA HIS A 116 -27.60 18.41 -3.31
C HIS A 116 -27.09 19.54 -2.38
N ARG A 117 -26.45 19.18 -1.26
CA ARG A 117 -25.94 20.12 -0.25
C ARG A 117 -24.55 20.66 -0.56
N LEU A 118 -23.86 20.11 -1.56
CA LEU A 118 -22.53 20.55 -1.96
C LEU A 118 -22.58 21.76 -2.90
N ARG A 119 -21.87 22.82 -2.54
CA ARG A 119 -21.59 23.96 -3.43
C ARG A 119 -20.63 23.55 -4.55
N SER A 120 -20.61 24.28 -5.67
CA SER A 120 -19.76 23.97 -6.85
C SER A 120 -18.29 23.67 -6.48
N ARG A 121 -17.61 24.51 -5.68
CA ARG A 121 -16.23 24.23 -5.23
C ARG A 121 -16.11 22.93 -4.41
N GLN A 122 -17.10 22.60 -3.60
CA GLN A 122 -17.10 21.38 -2.80
C GLN A 122 -17.36 20.13 -3.66
N ARG A 123 -18.16 20.26 -4.72
CA ARG A 123 -18.34 19.23 -5.75
C ARG A 123 -17.03 18.90 -6.46
N GLN A 124 -16.32 19.93 -6.92
CA GLN A 124 -14.99 19.76 -7.51
C GLN A 124 -13.99 19.10 -6.55
N ASN A 125 -13.99 19.50 -5.27
CA ASN A 125 -13.15 18.86 -4.26
C ASN A 125 -13.53 17.37 -4.04
N TYR A 126 -14.82 17.05 -4.09
CA TYR A 126 -15.28 15.67 -3.97
C TYR A 126 -14.86 14.81 -5.17
N LEU A 127 -14.93 15.33 -6.40
CA LEU A 127 -14.43 14.63 -7.59
C LEU A 127 -12.92 14.38 -7.52
N ARG A 128 -12.13 15.37 -7.06
CA ARG A 128 -10.69 15.20 -6.82
C ARG A 128 -10.41 14.15 -5.73
N MET A 129 -11.20 14.14 -4.67
CA MET A 129 -11.10 13.11 -3.64
C MET A 129 -11.37 11.72 -4.23
N LEU A 130 -12.42 11.55 -5.05
CA LEU A 130 -12.71 10.27 -5.70
C LEU A 130 -11.58 9.79 -6.60
N SER A 131 -10.97 10.68 -7.39
CA SER A 131 -9.82 10.30 -8.24
C SER A 131 -8.59 9.91 -7.41
N SER A 132 -8.27 10.64 -6.34
CA SER A 132 -7.19 10.28 -5.42
C SER A 132 -7.44 8.95 -4.71
N VAL A 133 -8.68 8.70 -4.27
CA VAL A 133 -9.08 7.44 -3.62
C VAL A 133 -8.89 6.25 -4.55
N ARG A 134 -9.22 6.38 -5.84
CA ARG A 134 -8.99 5.33 -6.84
C ARG A 134 -7.51 4.97 -6.98
N LEU A 135 -6.61 5.94 -6.85
CA LEU A 135 -5.16 5.70 -6.87
C LEU A 135 -4.63 5.15 -5.54
N LEU A 136 -5.08 5.70 -4.42
CA LEU A 136 -4.58 5.34 -3.09
C LEU A 136 -5.03 3.94 -2.64
N SER A 137 -6.18 3.45 -3.13
CA SER A 137 -6.67 2.10 -2.84
C SER A 137 -5.67 0.99 -3.20
N PRO A 138 -5.21 0.86 -4.46
CA PRO A 138 -4.22 -0.16 -4.82
C PRO A 138 -2.86 0.05 -4.13
N VAL A 139 -2.50 1.30 -3.79
CA VAL A 139 -1.27 1.58 -3.03
C VAL A 139 -1.35 1.05 -1.60
N LEU A 140 -2.48 1.22 -0.92
CA LEU A 140 -2.66 0.64 0.41
C LEU A 140 -2.58 -0.88 0.36
N TYR A 141 -3.17 -1.51 -0.66
CA TYR A 141 -3.02 -2.95 -0.86
C TYR A 141 -1.58 -3.38 -1.08
N LEU A 142 -0.83 -2.64 -1.89
CA LEU A 142 0.59 -2.88 -2.11
C LEU A 142 1.40 -2.78 -0.82
N ILE A 143 1.09 -1.80 0.04
CA ILE A 143 1.72 -1.66 1.36
C ILE A 143 1.34 -2.83 2.26
N LEU A 144 0.08 -3.25 2.30
CA LEU A 144 -0.35 -4.40 3.10
C LEU A 144 0.34 -5.70 2.64
N LEU A 145 0.53 -5.89 1.33
CA LEU A 145 1.28 -7.01 0.78
C LEU A 145 2.75 -6.96 1.17
N LEU A 146 3.39 -5.79 1.07
CA LEU A 146 4.75 -5.57 1.57
C LEU A 146 4.85 -5.97 3.05
N LEU A 147 3.93 -5.49 3.89
CA LEU A 147 3.91 -5.83 5.31
C LEU A 147 3.77 -7.34 5.53
N ALA A 148 2.86 -8.01 4.82
CA ALA A 148 2.62 -9.44 4.95
C ALA A 148 3.85 -10.27 4.55
N LEU A 149 4.49 -9.96 3.42
CA LEU A 149 5.69 -10.65 2.94
C LEU A 149 6.88 -10.44 3.87
N GLU A 150 7.07 -9.22 4.38
CA GLU A 150 8.13 -8.90 5.33
C GLU A 150 7.88 -9.55 6.70
N LEU A 151 6.62 -9.65 7.13
CA LEU A 151 6.22 -10.32 8.35
C LEU A 151 6.49 -11.83 8.29
N VAL A 152 6.14 -12.50 7.19
CA VAL A 152 6.47 -13.91 6.96
C VAL A 152 7.99 -14.13 6.94
N SER A 153 8.74 -13.14 6.44
CA SER A 153 10.20 -13.22 6.30
C SER A 153 10.95 -12.63 7.50
N VAL A 154 10.28 -12.29 8.60
CA VAL A 154 10.84 -11.42 9.64
C VAL A 154 12.10 -12.00 10.30
N HIS A 155 12.18 -13.32 10.43
CA HIS A 155 13.33 -14.00 11.06
C HIS A 155 14.61 -13.95 10.19
N THR A 156 14.50 -13.65 8.90
CA THR A 156 15.67 -13.49 8.02
C THR A 156 16.49 -12.24 8.35
N VAL A 157 15.95 -11.32 9.18
CA VAL A 157 16.64 -10.12 9.64
C VAL A 157 17.97 -10.43 10.34
N HIS A 158 18.11 -11.63 10.92
CA HIS A 158 19.34 -12.10 11.55
C HIS A 158 20.50 -12.27 10.57
N GLY A 159 20.21 -12.61 9.32
CA GLY A 159 21.23 -12.81 8.29
C GLY A 159 21.79 -11.50 7.71
N LYS A 160 21.23 -10.34 8.06
CA LYS A 160 21.69 -9.04 7.55
C LYS A 160 22.88 -8.49 8.35
N SER A 161 23.83 -7.88 7.64
CA SER A 161 24.89 -7.09 8.26
C SER A 161 24.31 -5.95 9.12
N ALA A 162 25.09 -5.40 10.06
CA ALA A 162 24.63 -4.28 10.89
C ALA A 162 24.21 -3.06 10.06
N GLN A 163 24.94 -2.76 8.99
CA GLN A 163 24.64 -1.66 8.07
C GLN A 163 23.35 -1.91 7.28
N ASP A 164 23.17 -3.10 6.73
CA ASP A 164 21.96 -3.45 5.97
C ASP A 164 20.71 -3.43 6.85
N ARG A 165 20.85 -3.85 8.12
CA ARG A 165 19.77 -3.76 9.12
C ARG A 165 19.35 -2.32 9.38
N GLN A 166 20.31 -1.41 9.55
CA GLN A 166 20.00 0.01 9.74
C GLN A 166 19.32 0.63 8.51
N GLN A 167 19.79 0.30 7.31
CA GLN A 167 19.17 0.78 6.07
C GLN A 167 17.73 0.26 5.94
N TYR A 168 17.51 -1.02 6.24
CA TYR A 168 16.19 -1.63 6.25
C TYR A 168 15.24 -0.97 7.25
N LEU A 169 15.67 -0.74 8.50
CA LEU A 169 14.84 -0.05 9.50
C LEU A 169 14.54 1.40 9.09
N ARG A 170 15.48 2.10 8.46
CA ARG A 170 15.24 3.45 7.90
C ARG A 170 14.18 3.41 6.81
N PHE A 171 14.22 2.39 5.94
CA PHE A 171 13.20 2.18 4.92
C PHE A 171 11.82 1.94 5.55
N LEU A 172 11.69 1.05 6.53
CA LEU A 172 10.40 0.82 7.20
C LEU A 172 9.87 2.09 7.89
N LYS A 173 10.76 2.87 8.54
CA LYS A 173 10.38 4.16 9.13
C LYS A 173 9.92 5.19 8.09
N LEU A 174 10.49 5.17 6.88
CA LEU A 174 10.02 5.99 5.76
C LEU A 174 8.59 5.60 5.37
N ILE A 175 8.28 4.30 5.28
CA ILE A 175 6.91 3.81 5.00
C ILE A 175 5.94 4.21 6.13
N LEU A 176 6.37 4.09 7.39
CA LEU A 176 5.59 4.55 8.54
C LEU A 176 5.26 6.04 8.42
N GLN A 177 6.27 6.87 8.21
CA GLN A 177 6.11 8.31 8.05
C GLN A 177 5.19 8.65 6.86
N TYR A 178 5.30 7.92 5.75
CA TYR A 178 4.37 8.06 4.63
C TYR A 178 2.92 7.80 5.07
N THR A 179 2.65 6.70 5.77
CA THR A 179 1.29 6.37 6.23
C THR A 179 0.75 7.37 7.25
N GLU A 180 1.59 7.92 8.14
CA GLU A 180 1.21 8.98 9.07
C GLU A 180 0.84 10.27 8.34
N ASN A 181 1.63 10.67 7.34
CA ASN A 181 1.33 11.81 6.50
C ASN A 181 0.04 11.60 5.69
N LEU A 182 -0.21 10.37 5.23
CA LEU A 182 -1.44 10.03 4.52
C LEU A 182 -2.67 10.19 5.43
N VAL A 183 -2.60 9.82 6.72
CA VAL A 183 -3.66 10.12 7.70
C VAL A 183 -3.87 11.63 7.79
N ALA A 184 -2.80 12.42 7.86
CA ALA A 184 -2.92 13.87 7.94
C ALA A 184 -3.54 14.50 6.68
N TYR A 185 -3.25 13.96 5.49
CA TYR A 185 -3.66 14.55 4.21
C TYR A 185 -5.05 14.13 3.76
N THR A 186 -5.48 12.92 4.13
CA THR A 186 -6.83 12.41 3.85
C THR A 186 -7.87 12.96 4.83
N ASN A 187 -7.50 13.91 5.69
CA ASN A 187 -8.40 14.49 6.69
C ASN A 187 -9.43 15.41 6.00
N GLN A 188 -10.70 15.27 6.40
CA GLN A 188 -11.85 15.94 5.80
C GLN A 188 -11.72 17.47 5.74
N GLU A 189 -11.00 18.07 6.68
CA GLU A 189 -10.86 19.51 6.83
C GLU A 189 -9.73 20.10 5.97
N LYS A 190 -8.73 19.29 5.61
CA LYS A 190 -7.47 19.79 5.04
C LYS A 190 -7.46 19.86 3.50
N ASN A 191 -8.35 19.12 2.82
CA ASN A 191 -8.48 19.08 1.35
C ASN A 191 -7.13 18.88 0.59
N LYS A 192 -6.25 18.02 1.11
CA LYS A 192 -4.88 17.79 0.59
C LYS A 192 -4.75 16.56 -0.31
N TRP A 193 -5.78 16.29 -1.11
CA TRP A 193 -5.85 15.07 -1.93
C TRP A 193 -4.82 15.03 -3.06
N ASN A 194 -4.44 16.19 -3.61
CA ASN A 194 -3.39 16.27 -4.63
C ASN A 194 -2.01 16.03 -4.02
N GLU A 195 -1.73 16.63 -2.86
CA GLU A 195 -0.48 16.44 -2.13
C GLU A 195 -0.32 14.99 -1.67
N ALA A 196 -1.42 14.29 -1.40
CA ALA A 196 -1.41 12.85 -1.14
C ALA A 196 -0.95 12.04 -2.37
N ILE A 197 -1.32 12.45 -3.59
CA ILE A 197 -0.85 11.81 -4.82
C ILE A 197 0.65 12.02 -4.98
N THR A 198 1.15 13.25 -4.87
CA THR A 198 2.59 13.55 -5.00
C THR A 198 3.43 12.83 -3.95
N LEU A 199 2.96 12.81 -2.70
CA LEU A 199 3.58 12.05 -1.63
C LEU A 199 3.62 10.54 -1.96
N THR A 200 2.56 10.03 -2.58
CA THR A 200 2.45 8.62 -2.97
C THR A 200 3.39 8.26 -4.11
N HIS A 201 3.52 9.11 -5.13
CA HIS A 201 4.50 8.90 -6.19
C HIS A 201 5.93 8.78 -5.62
N ALA A 202 6.30 9.67 -4.69
CA ALA A 202 7.60 9.64 -4.06
C ALA A 202 7.84 8.36 -3.24
N VAL A 203 6.85 7.87 -2.48
CA VAL A 203 7.02 6.62 -1.72
C VAL A 203 7.13 5.40 -2.64
N LEU A 204 6.35 5.36 -3.74
CA LEU A 204 6.40 4.26 -4.70
C LEU A 204 7.80 4.15 -5.35
N LEU A 205 8.41 5.28 -5.72
CA LEU A 205 9.80 5.29 -6.20
C LEU A 205 10.78 4.75 -5.14
N ARG A 206 10.58 5.09 -3.86
CA ARG A 206 11.43 4.57 -2.78
C ARG A 206 11.24 3.06 -2.56
N ILE A 207 10.00 2.57 -2.65
CA ILE A 207 9.71 1.12 -2.57
C ILE A 207 10.36 0.40 -3.75
N TRP A 208 10.15 0.88 -4.97
CA TRP A 208 10.74 0.29 -6.17
C TRP A 208 12.27 0.24 -6.10
N THR A 209 12.92 1.37 -5.83
CA THR A 209 14.40 1.44 -5.73
C THR A 209 14.98 0.58 -4.62
N PHE A 210 14.28 0.42 -3.49
CA PHE A 210 14.70 -0.48 -2.42
C PHE A 210 14.53 -1.96 -2.82
N SER A 211 13.46 -2.27 -3.56
CA SER A 211 13.20 -3.60 -4.11
C SER A 211 14.24 -4.01 -5.15
N GLU A 212 14.61 -3.12 -6.09
CA GLU A 212 15.64 -3.39 -7.11
C GLU A 212 17.00 -3.72 -6.50
N LYS A 213 17.34 -3.09 -5.37
CA LYS A 213 18.59 -3.35 -4.65
C LYS A 213 18.60 -4.67 -3.88
N LYS A 214 17.53 -5.45 -3.94
CA LYS A 214 17.35 -6.72 -3.23
C LYS A 214 17.50 -6.59 -1.70
N GLN A 215 17.08 -5.45 -1.15
CA GLN A 215 17.30 -5.12 0.27
C GLN A 215 16.13 -5.51 1.19
N MET A 216 15.02 -6.04 0.67
CA MET A 216 13.88 -6.50 1.46
C MET A 216 14.13 -7.86 2.12
N LEU A 217 13.42 -8.18 3.21
CA LEU A 217 13.57 -9.48 3.89
C LEU A 217 13.04 -10.62 3.03
N MET A 218 11.93 -10.40 2.31
CA MET A 218 11.33 -11.40 1.42
C MET A 218 12.29 -11.92 0.32
N GLN A 219 13.22 -11.07 -0.11
CA GLN A 219 14.23 -11.41 -1.12
C GLN A 219 15.37 -12.24 -0.53
N LEU A 220 15.70 -12.03 0.75
CA LEU A 220 16.68 -12.83 1.47
C LEU A 220 16.14 -14.23 1.79
N ALA A 221 14.86 -14.32 2.17
CA ALA A 221 14.19 -15.60 2.46
C ALA A 221 14.24 -16.57 1.27
N LYS A 222 13.99 -16.07 0.06
CA LYS A 222 14.01 -16.88 -1.18
C LYS A 222 15.42 -17.40 -1.53
N LYS A 223 16.46 -16.63 -1.20
CA LYS A 223 17.85 -17.06 -1.42
C LYS A 223 18.25 -18.22 -0.51
N SER A 224 17.75 -18.25 0.73
CA SER A 224 18.01 -19.36 1.66
C SER A 224 17.32 -20.65 1.25
N THR A 225 16.07 -20.61 0.76
CA THR A 225 15.37 -21.82 0.29
C THR A 225 16.06 -22.45 -0.92
N ASN A 226 16.49 -21.65 -1.89
CA ASN A 226 17.16 -22.18 -3.09
C ASN A 226 18.53 -22.81 -2.82
N GLN A 227 19.18 -22.53 -1.69
CA GLN A 227 20.44 -23.19 -1.31
C GLN A 227 20.23 -24.54 -0.62
N VAL A 228 19.11 -24.72 0.06
CA VAL A 228 18.78 -25.98 0.76
C VAL A 228 18.35 -27.06 -0.23
N ASP A 229 17.72 -26.69 -1.35
CA ASP A 229 17.27 -27.63 -2.39
C ASP A 229 18.40 -28.13 -3.33
N THR A 230 19.63 -27.64 -3.16
CA THR A 230 20.81 -28.02 -3.96
C THR A 230 21.88 -28.81 -3.20
N SER A 231 21.58 -29.27 -1.97
CA SER A 231 22.51 -30.07 -1.14
C SER A 231 22.03 -31.50 -0.93
#